data_AF-W6L0R2-F1
#
_entry.id   AF-W6L0R2-F1
#
_cell.length_a   1.000
_cell.length_b   1.000
_cell.length_c   1.000
_cell.angle_alpha   90.00
_cell.angle_beta   90.00
_cell.angle_gamma   90.00
#
_symmetry.space_group_name_H-M   'P 1'
#
loop_
_entity.id
_entity.type
_entity.pdbx_description
1 polymer ?
#
loop_
_entity_poly.entity_id
_entity_poly.type
_entity_poly.pdbx_seq_one_letter_code
_entity_poly.pdbx_strand_id
1 'polypeptide(L)'
;MLRSSFIRRFNVPGSKTAIQVLGNTAGHHVPKRPELKIRYYTEMAYEGLRHVYHGFRLLFINIRLAWKYHRQLKKGLALTRRERILLEDSTKDLLRLVPFSFFIVVPFAELLLPVALKMFPGLIPSTFETESQGRNRGFRDSMKTLRARQRVMDYVSSTALTTFNPEEQEVIRRSALGDTVTLKDIRLIGHYFDRDGPFSVYKVPDHIAMGLGRICNVFKWYHSLFPAALVAPLIRRRVIRHYQRIREDDRMLRLEGLDLLNMEELIKANKTRGMRWTETKDTLLVQLEWWVAVAYDPNVPFNTLFWIKPTRYNLRKSMNSLPVEQRRQLLGIQNLPESFRSSLEAICATVDTVTKIEGERESADKIVQRIVEIMDSANQTGIDMSLKDIQAAVGAYLTEENIVTMFVKLKEHKLEEELVLVSDVIEWVGHETHNSSHVVSTLFDAFDYGAGSKPITQEVLVGIGARCREATQKNQLPRPLKDKSAKE
;
A
#
# COMPACT_ATOMS: atom_id res chain seq x y z
N MET A 1 5.52 -48.69 -13.55
CA MET A 1 4.34 -49.58 -13.48
C MET A 1 3.13 -48.78 -13.00
N LEU A 2 2.19 -48.58 -13.92
CA LEU A 2 0.76 -48.27 -13.78
C LEU A 2 0.31 -47.07 -12.93
N ARG A 3 0.18 -45.92 -13.61
CA ARG A 3 -1.06 -45.12 -13.61
C ARG A 3 -1.16 -44.37 -14.95
N SER A 4 -1.92 -44.93 -15.88
CA SER A 4 -2.28 -44.29 -17.15
C SER A 4 -3.78 -44.02 -17.21
N SER A 5 -4.10 -42.88 -17.83
CA SER A 5 -5.29 -42.60 -18.65
C SER A 5 -6.68 -42.65 -18.00
N PHE A 6 -7.27 -41.47 -17.75
CA PHE A 6 -8.66 -41.18 -18.12
C PHE A 6 -8.82 -39.67 -18.40
N ILE A 7 -8.57 -39.30 -19.66
CA ILE A 7 -9.10 -38.10 -20.31
C ILE A 7 -10.13 -38.62 -21.32
N ARG A 8 -11.40 -38.23 -21.20
CA ARG A 8 -12.34 -38.26 -22.33
C ARG A 8 -13.18 -36.99 -22.34
N ARG A 9 -12.95 -36.22 -23.41
CA ARG A 9 -13.81 -35.16 -23.95
C ARG A 9 -15.15 -35.76 -24.36
N PHE A 10 -16.23 -35.02 -24.18
CA PHE A 10 -17.34 -35.00 -25.13
C PHE A 10 -17.73 -33.54 -25.39
N ASN A 11 -17.74 -33.20 -26.67
CA ASN A 11 -18.25 -31.96 -27.24
C ASN A 11 -19.17 -32.37 -28.42
N VAL A 12 -20.02 -31.43 -28.85
CA VAL A 12 -20.75 -31.34 -30.13
C VAL A 12 -22.16 -31.98 -30.15
N PRO A 13 -23.17 -31.42 -30.88
CA PRO A 13 -23.54 -30.03 -31.21
C PRO A 13 -25.03 -29.71 -30.85
N GLY A 14 -25.46 -28.47 -31.12
CA GLY A 14 -26.84 -28.03 -30.88
C GLY A 14 -27.89 -28.54 -31.88
N SER A 15 -29.15 -28.51 -31.44
CA SER A 15 -30.33 -28.42 -32.30
C SER A 15 -31.30 -27.40 -31.72
N LYS A 16 -31.55 -26.34 -32.50
CA LYS A 16 -32.67 -25.42 -32.31
C LYS A 16 -33.97 -26.16 -32.62
N THR A 17 -34.94 -26.13 -31.73
CA THR A 17 -36.35 -26.22 -32.09
C THR A 17 -37.14 -25.26 -31.22
N ALA A 18 -37.62 -24.19 -31.86
CA ALA A 18 -38.65 -23.32 -31.33
C ALA A 18 -39.97 -24.09 -31.35
N ILE A 19 -40.66 -24.15 -30.22
CA ILE A 19 -42.11 -24.38 -30.18
C ILE A 19 -42.73 -23.27 -29.32
N GLN A 20 -43.49 -22.47 -30.06
CA GLN A 20 -44.47 -21.45 -29.76
C GLN A 20 -45.01 -21.29 -28.33
N VAL A 21 -45.07 -20.00 -27.98
CA VAL A 21 -46.03 -19.33 -27.10
C VAL A 21 -47.45 -19.81 -27.34
N LEU A 22 -48.12 -20.26 -26.28
CA LEU A 22 -49.59 -20.22 -26.12
C LEU A 22 -49.96 -20.40 -24.63
N GLY A 23 -50.76 -19.47 -24.12
CA GLY A 23 -51.78 -19.78 -23.12
C GLY A 23 -51.42 -19.61 -21.64
N ASN A 24 -51.94 -18.53 -21.05
CA ASN A 24 -52.05 -18.29 -19.61
C ASN A 24 -52.79 -19.39 -18.84
N THR A 25 -52.45 -19.49 -17.55
CA THR A 25 -53.32 -19.59 -16.35
C THR A 25 -53.02 -20.75 -15.40
N ALA A 26 -53.25 -20.47 -14.12
CA ALA A 26 -53.19 -21.33 -12.94
C ALA A 26 -51.80 -21.55 -12.31
N GLY A 27 -51.51 -20.70 -11.32
CA GLY A 27 -50.50 -20.95 -10.32
C GLY A 27 -50.74 -22.29 -9.63
N HIS A 28 -49.74 -23.17 -9.72
CA HIS A 28 -49.58 -24.29 -8.80
C HIS A 28 -48.31 -24.02 -8.00
N HIS A 29 -48.49 -23.52 -6.78
CA HIS A 29 -47.47 -23.57 -5.75
C HIS A 29 -47.17 -25.05 -5.48
N VAL A 30 -46.06 -25.55 -6.03
CA VAL A 30 -45.48 -26.82 -5.60
C VAL A 30 -45.05 -26.65 -4.13
N PRO A 31 -45.60 -27.39 -3.17
CA PRO A 31 -45.15 -27.29 -1.79
C PRO A 31 -43.72 -27.81 -1.68
N LYS A 32 -42.79 -26.97 -1.23
CA LYS A 32 -41.43 -27.39 -0.84
C LYS A 32 -41.56 -28.39 0.32
N ARG A 33 -41.36 -29.68 0.02
CA ARG A 33 -41.46 -30.79 0.99
C ARG A 33 -40.39 -30.66 2.10
N PRO A 34 -40.74 -30.90 3.38
CA PRO A 34 -39.83 -30.80 4.53
C PRO A 34 -38.72 -31.89 4.56
N GLU A 35 -38.86 -32.97 3.80
CA GLU A 35 -37.92 -34.11 3.76
C GLU A 35 -36.52 -33.75 3.22
N LEU A 36 -36.42 -32.68 2.42
CA LEU A 36 -35.14 -32.18 1.90
C LEU A 36 -34.25 -31.56 2.99
N LYS A 37 -34.84 -31.04 4.07
CA LYS A 37 -34.07 -30.43 5.17
C LYS A 37 -33.37 -31.49 6.01
N ILE A 38 -34.05 -32.59 6.33
CA ILE A 38 -33.46 -33.68 7.12
C ILE A 38 -32.29 -34.30 6.36
N ARG A 39 -32.48 -34.63 5.08
CA ARG A 39 -31.40 -35.15 4.22
C ARG A 39 -30.22 -34.18 4.15
N TYR A 40 -30.47 -32.88 3.99
CA TYR A 40 -29.42 -31.87 3.99
C TYR A 40 -28.62 -31.84 5.31
N TYR A 41 -29.29 -31.84 6.47
CA TYR A 41 -28.61 -31.84 7.77
C TYR A 41 -27.87 -33.16 8.05
N THR A 42 -28.40 -34.31 7.64
CA THR A 42 -27.72 -35.60 7.80
C THR A 42 -26.48 -35.71 6.93
N GLU A 43 -26.54 -35.24 5.68
CA GLU A 43 -25.38 -35.19 4.78
C GLU A 43 -24.32 -34.23 5.32
N MET A 44 -24.72 -33.03 5.78
CA MET A 44 -23.80 -32.07 6.41
C MET A 44 -23.14 -32.65 7.67
N ALA A 45 -23.89 -33.37 8.50
CA ALA A 45 -23.36 -34.03 9.69
C ALA A 45 -22.38 -35.16 9.33
N TYR A 46 -22.71 -35.98 8.33
CA TYR A 46 -21.84 -37.05 7.84
C TYR A 46 -20.54 -36.50 7.24
N GLU A 47 -20.62 -35.46 6.39
CA GLU A 47 -19.46 -34.77 5.84
C GLU A 47 -18.59 -34.14 6.93
N GLY A 48 -19.22 -33.50 7.93
CA GLY A 48 -18.53 -32.93 9.08
C GLY A 48 -17.79 -33.98 9.90
N LEU A 49 -18.45 -35.08 10.28
CA LEU A 49 -17.83 -36.19 11.02
C LEU A 49 -16.70 -36.85 10.22
N ARG A 50 -16.91 -37.04 8.92
CA ARG A 50 -15.89 -37.57 8.02
C ARG A 50 -14.67 -36.65 8.00
N HIS A 51 -14.85 -35.34 7.86
CA HIS A 51 -13.75 -34.36 7.87
C HIS A 51 -12.97 -34.40 9.19
N VAL A 52 -13.67 -34.47 10.32
CA VAL A 52 -13.05 -34.60 11.65
C VAL A 52 -12.25 -35.89 11.76
N TYR A 53 -12.78 -37.04 11.32
CA TYR A 53 -12.08 -38.32 11.34
C TYR A 53 -10.80 -38.29 10.49
N HIS A 54 -10.87 -37.77 9.27
CA HIS A 54 -9.70 -37.65 8.39
C HIS A 54 -8.68 -36.68 8.99
N GLY A 55 -9.13 -35.58 9.61
CA GLY A 55 -8.27 -34.62 10.31
C GLY A 55 -7.51 -35.26 11.47
N PHE A 56 -8.19 -36.03 12.33
CA PHE A 56 -7.53 -36.76 13.44
C PHE A 56 -6.54 -37.80 12.93
N ARG A 57 -6.91 -38.56 11.89
CA ARG A 57 -6.00 -39.54 11.27
C ARG A 57 -4.74 -38.87 10.72
N LEU A 58 -4.88 -37.76 10.01
CA LEU A 58 -3.77 -37.01 9.44
C LEU A 58 -2.88 -36.39 10.53
N LEU A 59 -3.50 -35.84 11.58
CA LEU A 59 -2.79 -35.28 12.73
C LEU A 59 -1.95 -36.35 13.44
N PHE A 60 -2.51 -37.54 13.66
CA PHE A 60 -1.78 -38.65 14.28
C PHE A 60 -0.55 -39.06 13.46
N ILE A 61 -0.70 -39.15 12.13
CA ILE A 61 0.41 -39.43 11.21
C ILE A 61 1.48 -38.34 11.32
N ASN A 62 1.06 -37.07 11.30
CA ASN A 62 1.96 -35.92 11.40
C ASN A 62 2.73 -35.90 12.73
N ILE A 63 2.07 -36.19 13.86
CA ILE A 63 2.72 -36.29 15.18
C ILE A 63 3.75 -37.42 15.19
N ARG A 64 3.40 -38.60 14.64
CA ARG A 64 4.33 -39.74 14.56
C ARG A 64 5.56 -39.42 13.71
N LEU A 65 5.38 -38.74 12.59
CA LEU A 65 6.47 -38.31 11.72
C LEU A 65 7.32 -37.21 12.38
N ALA A 66 6.70 -36.21 12.99
CA ALA A 66 7.39 -35.16 13.73
C ALA A 66 8.26 -35.76 14.85
N TRP A 67 7.75 -36.75 15.58
CA TRP A 67 8.54 -37.45 16.59
C TRP A 67 9.75 -38.20 16.01
N LYS A 68 9.61 -38.82 14.83
CA LYS A 68 10.72 -39.44 14.10
C LYS A 68 11.77 -38.39 13.70
N TYR A 69 11.37 -37.28 13.09
CA TYR A 69 12.29 -36.22 12.67
C TYR A 69 12.96 -35.51 13.85
N HIS A 70 12.26 -35.33 14.96
CA HIS A 70 12.84 -34.83 16.20
C HIS A 70 13.96 -35.74 16.73
N ARG A 71 13.75 -37.07 16.69
CA ARG A 71 14.79 -38.04 17.06
C ARG A 71 15.97 -38.01 16.09
N GLN A 72 15.75 -37.81 14.79
CA GLN A 72 16.84 -37.67 13.80
C GLN A 72 17.64 -36.38 14.03
N LEU A 73 16.97 -35.27 14.34
CA LEU A 73 17.62 -34.00 14.66
C LEU A 73 18.51 -34.12 15.90
N LYS A 74 18.04 -34.81 16.95
CA LYS A 74 18.86 -35.10 18.15
C LYS A 74 20.10 -35.95 17.85
N LYS A 75 20.10 -36.75 16.79
CA LYS A 75 21.25 -37.53 16.32
C LYS A 75 22.19 -36.73 15.41
N GLY A 76 21.90 -35.45 15.14
CA GLY A 76 22.71 -34.59 14.28
C GLY A 76 22.50 -34.82 12.77
N LEU A 77 21.45 -35.56 12.37
CA LEU A 77 21.14 -35.76 10.95
C LEU A 77 20.51 -34.49 10.35
N ALA A 78 20.95 -34.13 9.15
CA ALA A 78 20.33 -33.05 8.39
C ALA A 78 18.94 -33.47 7.90
N LEU A 79 17.94 -32.63 8.18
CA LEU A 79 16.58 -32.81 7.69
C LEU A 79 16.39 -32.09 6.35
N THR A 80 15.60 -32.70 5.47
CA THR A 80 15.10 -32.02 4.27
C THR A 80 14.15 -30.88 4.66
N ARG A 81 13.89 -29.98 3.72
CA ARG A 81 13.00 -28.84 3.90
C ARG A 81 11.59 -29.28 4.28
N ARG A 82 11.04 -30.28 3.58
CA ARG A 82 9.71 -30.83 3.87
C ARG A 82 9.60 -31.41 5.28
N GLU A 83 10.61 -32.16 5.71
CA GLU A 83 10.66 -32.76 7.05
C GLU A 83 10.75 -31.70 8.14
N ARG A 84 11.57 -30.66 7.93
CA ARG A 84 11.68 -29.52 8.85
C ARG A 84 10.36 -28.76 8.99
N ILE A 85 9.71 -28.44 7.87
CA ILE A 85 8.42 -27.75 7.86
C ILE A 85 7.35 -28.60 8.55
N LEU A 86 7.30 -29.89 8.25
CA LEU A 86 6.36 -30.83 8.89
C LEU A 86 6.59 -30.88 10.40
N LEU A 87 7.84 -30.97 10.84
CA LEU A 87 8.20 -30.95 12.26
C LEU A 87 7.74 -29.65 12.93
N GLU A 88 8.03 -28.50 12.34
CA GLU A 88 7.65 -27.18 12.88
C GLU A 88 6.12 -27.04 12.98
N ASP A 89 5.40 -27.39 11.92
CA ASP A 89 3.95 -27.24 11.87
C ASP A 89 3.23 -28.24 12.78
N SER A 90 3.70 -29.50 12.83
CA SER A 90 3.15 -30.50 13.75
C SER A 90 3.40 -30.12 15.21
N THR A 91 4.54 -29.51 15.52
CA THR A 91 4.83 -28.99 16.86
C THR A 91 3.89 -27.84 17.22
N LYS A 92 3.63 -26.91 16.29
CA LYS A 92 2.65 -25.83 16.49
C LYS A 92 1.25 -26.38 16.69
N ASP A 93 0.84 -27.36 15.89
CA ASP A 93 -0.47 -27.99 16.00
C ASP A 93 -0.61 -28.75 17.34
N LEU A 94 0.44 -29.41 17.83
CA LEU A 94 0.45 -30.03 19.16
C LEU A 94 0.29 -28.99 20.29
N LEU A 95 1.00 -27.85 20.20
CA LEU A 95 0.87 -26.78 21.19
C LEU A 95 -0.52 -26.14 21.18
N ARG A 96 -1.17 -26.05 20.02
CA ARG A 96 -2.55 -25.56 19.88
C ARG A 96 -3.58 -26.53 20.49
N LEU A 97 -3.28 -27.83 20.54
CA LEU A 97 -4.16 -28.84 21.14
C LEU A 97 -4.17 -28.79 22.67
N VAL A 98 -3.12 -28.29 23.32
CA VAL A 98 -3.06 -28.18 24.79
C VAL A 98 -4.23 -27.36 25.34
N PRO A 99 -4.47 -26.10 24.93
CA PRO A 99 -5.63 -25.35 25.39
C PRO A 99 -6.95 -25.96 24.89
N PHE A 100 -6.96 -26.67 23.76
CA PHE A 100 -8.15 -27.37 23.27
C PHE A 100 -8.55 -28.55 24.16
N SER A 101 -7.57 -29.29 24.69
CA SER A 101 -7.79 -30.45 25.56
C SER A 101 -8.50 -30.10 26.87
N PHE A 102 -8.31 -28.87 27.37
CA PHE A 102 -9.01 -28.34 28.54
C PHE A 102 -10.54 -28.38 28.36
N PHE A 103 -11.04 -28.04 27.17
CA PHE A 103 -12.48 -28.05 26.87
C PHE A 103 -13.08 -29.46 26.82
N ILE A 104 -12.26 -30.49 26.57
CA ILE A 104 -12.69 -31.89 26.55
C ILE A 104 -12.74 -32.45 27.99
N VAL A 105 -11.77 -32.08 28.83
CA VAL A 105 -11.64 -32.59 30.20
C VAL A 105 -12.66 -31.96 31.15
N VAL A 106 -12.97 -30.67 30.97
CA VAL A 106 -13.90 -29.95 31.84
C VAL A 106 -15.33 -30.05 31.28
N PRO A 107 -16.28 -30.70 31.99
CA PRO A 107 -17.67 -30.76 31.54
C PRO A 107 -18.27 -29.35 31.42
N PHE A 108 -19.13 -29.13 30.43
CA PHE A 108 -19.74 -27.84 30.08
C PHE A 108 -18.77 -26.73 29.60
N ALA A 109 -17.45 -26.95 29.58
CA ALA A 109 -16.52 -25.98 29.01
C ALA A 109 -16.71 -25.81 27.49
N GLU A 110 -17.31 -26.78 26.80
CA GLU A 110 -17.68 -26.67 25.38
C GLU A 110 -18.52 -25.42 25.09
N LEU A 111 -19.35 -24.98 26.03
CA LEU A 111 -20.13 -23.75 25.91
C LEU A 111 -19.26 -22.49 25.74
N LEU A 112 -18.00 -22.53 26.19
CA LEU A 112 -17.02 -21.46 26.06
C LEU A 112 -16.22 -21.54 24.75
N LEU A 113 -16.29 -22.64 23.97
CA LEU A 113 -15.58 -22.77 22.69
C LEU A 113 -15.89 -21.63 21.69
N PRO A 114 -17.14 -21.16 21.52
CA PRO A 114 -17.43 -20.03 20.63
C PRO A 114 -16.68 -18.75 21.02
N VAL A 115 -16.56 -18.50 22.33
CA VAL A 115 -15.82 -17.35 22.87
C VAL A 115 -14.32 -17.55 22.67
N ALA A 116 -13.80 -18.75 22.96
CA ALA A 116 -12.39 -19.08 22.81
C ALA A 116 -11.92 -18.96 21.35
N LEU A 117 -12.70 -19.46 20.39
CA LEU A 117 -12.39 -19.35 18.96
C LEU A 117 -12.43 -17.90 18.45
N LYS A 118 -13.29 -17.05 19.03
CA LYS A 118 -13.33 -15.61 18.73
C LYS A 118 -12.09 -14.89 19.28
N MET A 119 -11.66 -15.23 20.49
CA MET A 119 -10.48 -14.64 21.14
C MET A 119 -9.16 -15.13 20.54
N PHE A 120 -9.12 -16.39 20.13
CA PHE A 120 -7.92 -17.05 19.60
C PHE A 120 -8.24 -17.70 18.24
N PRO A 121 -8.25 -16.92 17.15
CA PRO A 121 -8.62 -17.40 15.80
C PRO A 121 -7.62 -18.39 15.17
N GLY A 122 -6.67 -18.92 15.95
CA GLY A 122 -5.68 -19.91 15.53
C GLY A 122 -5.56 -21.10 16.48
N LEU A 123 -6.59 -21.38 17.29
CA LEU A 123 -6.67 -22.56 18.16
C LEU A 123 -6.88 -23.86 17.37
N ILE A 124 -7.55 -23.79 16.22
CA ILE A 124 -7.82 -24.97 15.41
C ILE A 124 -6.52 -25.39 14.72
N PRO A 125 -6.08 -26.66 14.87
CA PRO A 125 -4.94 -27.18 14.14
C PRO A 125 -5.18 -27.06 12.64
N SER A 126 -4.14 -26.76 11.86
CA SER A 126 -4.26 -26.61 10.40
C SER A 126 -4.86 -27.83 9.71
N THR A 127 -4.68 -29.00 10.31
CA THR A 127 -5.18 -30.29 9.81
C THR A 127 -6.71 -30.37 9.74
N PHE A 128 -7.44 -29.55 10.52
CA PHE A 128 -8.91 -29.51 10.53
C PHE A 128 -9.48 -28.35 9.70
N GLU A 129 -8.64 -27.44 9.18
CA GLU A 129 -9.11 -26.35 8.33
C GLU A 129 -9.38 -26.85 6.91
N THR A 130 -10.53 -26.49 6.33
CA THR A 130 -10.77 -26.70 4.90
C THR A 130 -9.92 -25.75 4.05
N GLU A 131 -9.64 -26.10 2.80
CA GLU A 131 -8.83 -25.25 1.91
C GLU A 131 -9.42 -23.83 1.76
N SER A 132 -10.74 -23.73 1.64
CA SER A 132 -11.45 -22.45 1.54
C SER A 132 -11.34 -21.64 2.83
N GLN A 133 -11.43 -22.28 4.00
CA GLN A 133 -11.26 -21.64 5.30
C GLN A 133 -9.82 -21.12 5.49
N GLY A 134 -8.82 -21.93 5.15
CA GLY A 134 -7.40 -21.53 5.21
C GLY A 134 -7.09 -20.39 4.26
N ARG A 135 -7.63 -20.43 3.03
CA ARG A 135 -7.49 -19.37 2.03
C ARG A 135 -8.14 -18.05 2.49
N ASN A 136 -9.37 -18.09 2.97
CA ASN A 136 -10.08 -16.92 3.50
C ASN A 136 -9.38 -16.32 4.72
N ARG A 137 -8.86 -17.17 5.61
CA ARG A 137 -8.03 -16.74 6.74
C ARG A 137 -6.76 -16.03 6.27
N GLY A 138 -6.08 -16.57 5.25
CA GLY A 138 -4.92 -15.95 4.63
C GLY A 138 -5.20 -14.54 4.09
N PHE A 139 -6.34 -14.35 3.44
CA PHE A 139 -6.78 -13.03 2.99
C PHE A 139 -7.09 -12.08 4.15
N ARG A 140 -7.84 -12.55 5.16
CA ARG A 140 -8.17 -11.76 6.34
C ARG A 140 -6.92 -11.32 7.12
N ASP A 141 -5.95 -12.20 7.28
CA ASP A 141 -4.70 -11.90 7.97
C ASP A 141 -3.84 -10.92 7.14
N SER A 142 -3.85 -11.04 5.82
CA SER A 142 -3.22 -10.06 4.93
C SER A 142 -3.86 -8.67 5.07
N MET A 143 -5.20 -8.60 5.19
CA MET A 143 -5.94 -7.35 5.36
C MET A 143 -5.54 -6.61 6.65
N LYS A 144 -5.37 -7.34 7.77
CA LYS A 144 -4.94 -6.75 9.05
C LYS A 144 -3.59 -6.05 8.97
N THR A 145 -2.72 -6.50 8.06
CA THR A 145 -1.36 -5.97 7.92
C THR A 145 -1.25 -4.79 6.95
N LEU A 146 -2.34 -4.39 6.26
CA LEU A 146 -2.30 -3.32 5.25
C LEU A 146 -1.79 -1.99 5.79
N ARG A 147 -2.33 -1.53 6.94
CA ARG A 147 -1.87 -0.29 7.58
C ARG A 147 -0.40 -0.32 7.97
N ALA A 148 0.10 -1.49 8.38
CA ALA A 148 1.51 -1.66 8.71
C ALA A 148 2.39 -1.60 7.45
N ARG A 149 1.93 -2.18 6.34
CA ARG A 149 2.61 -2.10 5.04
C ARG A 149 2.66 -0.67 4.51
N GLN A 150 1.56 0.07 4.60
CA GLN A 150 1.49 1.49 4.23
C GLN A 150 2.56 2.30 4.97
N ARG A 151 2.58 2.25 6.32
CA ARG A 151 3.59 2.99 7.10
C ARG A 151 5.03 2.62 6.78
N VAL A 152 5.30 1.33 6.57
CA VAL A 152 6.64 0.85 6.21
C VAL A 152 7.02 1.40 4.83
N MET A 153 6.07 1.43 3.88
CA MET A 153 6.28 2.02 2.57
C MET A 153 6.48 3.53 2.64
N ASP A 154 5.68 4.25 3.42
CA ASP A 154 5.79 5.71 3.62
C ASP A 154 7.18 6.07 4.16
N TYR A 155 7.74 5.25 5.06
CA TYR A 155 9.10 5.42 5.55
C TYR A 155 10.15 5.19 4.46
N VAL A 156 10.07 4.05 3.74
CA VAL A 156 10.98 3.77 2.61
C VAL A 156 11.02 4.92 1.63
N SER A 157 9.83 5.42 1.34
CA SER A 157 9.58 6.54 0.46
C SER A 157 10.25 7.81 0.95
N SER A 158 9.88 8.30 2.13
CA SER A 158 10.43 9.53 2.70
C SER A 158 11.95 9.49 2.80
N THR A 159 12.50 8.33 3.16
CA THR A 159 13.94 8.14 3.31
C THR A 159 14.64 8.03 1.95
N ALA A 160 14.00 7.44 0.94
CA ALA A 160 14.52 7.41 -0.41
C ALA A 160 14.60 8.84 -0.98
N LEU A 161 13.58 9.68 -0.76
CA LEU A 161 13.61 11.06 -1.25
C LEU A 161 14.76 11.89 -0.67
N THR A 162 15.14 11.64 0.59
CA THR A 162 16.20 12.40 1.25
C THR A 162 17.60 11.86 0.99
N THR A 163 17.74 10.58 0.66
CA THR A 163 19.03 9.87 0.73
C THR A 163 19.48 9.30 -0.61
N PHE A 164 18.56 9.03 -1.53
CA PHE A 164 18.84 8.31 -2.77
C PHE A 164 19.07 9.28 -3.93
N ASN A 165 19.90 8.85 -4.86
CA ASN A 165 20.08 9.50 -6.16
C ASN A 165 18.82 9.35 -7.02
N PRO A 166 18.63 10.21 -8.04
CA PRO A 166 17.46 10.17 -8.91
C PRO A 166 17.24 8.80 -9.60
N GLU A 167 18.33 8.16 -10.06
CA GLU A 167 18.26 6.82 -10.64
C GLU A 167 17.82 5.74 -9.62
N GLU A 168 18.28 5.86 -8.38
CA GLU A 168 17.97 4.94 -7.29
C GLU A 168 16.53 5.10 -6.79
N GLN A 169 16.03 6.34 -6.77
CA GLN A 169 14.64 6.66 -6.46
C GLN A 169 13.68 6.01 -7.47
N GLU A 170 14.05 6.04 -8.74
CA GLU A 170 13.29 5.40 -9.81
C GLU A 170 13.21 3.87 -9.63
N VAL A 171 14.25 3.22 -9.09
CA VAL A 171 14.18 1.79 -8.74
C VAL A 171 13.14 1.52 -7.66
N ILE A 172 13.10 2.35 -6.62
CA ILE A 172 12.09 2.26 -5.56
C ILE A 172 10.70 2.53 -6.13
N ARG A 173 10.55 3.48 -7.06
CA ARG A 173 9.28 3.73 -7.75
C ARG A 173 8.82 2.54 -8.57
N ARG A 174 9.70 1.92 -9.37
CA ARG A 174 9.35 0.73 -10.18
C ARG A 174 8.95 -0.44 -9.30
N SER A 175 9.68 -0.67 -8.21
CA SER A 175 9.32 -1.65 -7.18
C SER A 175 7.96 -1.30 -6.56
N ALA A 176 7.75 -0.03 -6.22
CA ALA A 176 6.51 0.50 -5.69
C ALA A 176 5.35 0.23 -6.65
N LEU A 177 5.49 0.49 -7.94
CA LEU A 177 4.41 0.33 -8.93
C LEU A 177 4.21 -1.10 -9.42
N GLY A 178 5.12 -2.02 -9.05
CA GLY A 178 5.04 -3.42 -9.47
C GLY A 178 5.49 -3.63 -10.90
N ASP A 179 6.36 -2.75 -11.38
CA ASP A 179 7.09 -2.96 -12.60
C ASP A 179 8.28 -3.89 -12.37
N THR A 180 8.86 -4.37 -13.47
CA THR A 180 10.01 -5.27 -13.41
C THR A 180 11.24 -4.54 -12.86
N VAL A 181 11.86 -5.11 -11.83
CA VAL A 181 13.13 -4.62 -11.26
C VAL A 181 14.27 -5.55 -11.66
N THR A 182 15.36 -5.01 -12.22
CA THR A 182 16.51 -5.81 -12.63
C THR A 182 17.48 -6.06 -11.48
N LEU A 183 18.36 -7.06 -11.61
CA LEU A 183 19.37 -7.33 -10.60
C LEU A 183 20.36 -6.17 -10.43
N LYS A 184 20.67 -5.45 -11.51
CA LYS A 184 21.55 -4.27 -11.48
C LYS A 184 20.95 -3.18 -10.60
N ASP A 185 19.66 -2.93 -10.76
CA ASP A 185 18.91 -1.95 -9.98
C ASP A 185 18.91 -2.30 -8.48
N ILE A 186 18.79 -3.59 -8.14
CA ILE A 186 18.80 -4.06 -6.75
C ILE A 186 20.20 -3.93 -6.13
N ARG A 187 21.26 -4.16 -6.91
CA ARG A 187 22.63 -3.95 -6.47
C ARG A 187 22.91 -2.47 -6.22
N LEU A 188 22.39 -1.59 -7.08
CA LEU A 188 22.58 -0.14 -6.97
C LEU A 188 22.09 0.38 -5.62
N ILE A 189 20.92 -0.06 -5.16
CA ILE A 189 20.34 0.38 -3.88
C ILE A 189 20.74 -0.49 -2.68
N GLY A 190 21.49 -1.58 -2.90
CA GLY A 190 21.74 -2.61 -1.91
C GLY A 190 22.42 -2.09 -0.64
N HIS A 191 23.35 -1.13 -0.77
CA HIS A 191 24.10 -0.55 0.34
C HIS A 191 23.23 0.14 1.39
N TYR A 192 22.11 0.75 0.99
CA TYR A 192 21.18 1.42 1.92
C TYR A 192 20.45 0.46 2.86
N PHE A 193 20.40 -0.83 2.51
CA PHE A 193 19.75 -1.88 3.29
C PHE A 193 20.72 -2.73 4.09
N ASP A 194 22.01 -2.41 4.03
CA ASP A 194 23.02 -3.08 4.85
C ASP A 194 22.83 -2.75 6.34
N ARG A 195 23.59 -3.41 7.22
CA ARG A 195 23.50 -3.22 8.68
C ARG A 195 23.67 -1.77 9.10
N ASP A 196 24.46 -1.01 8.35
CA ASP A 196 24.72 0.39 8.66
C ASP A 196 23.83 1.38 7.94
N GLY A 197 23.10 0.94 6.92
CA GLY A 197 22.23 1.78 6.13
C GLY A 197 20.95 2.23 6.85
N PRO A 198 20.23 3.22 6.28
CA PRO A 198 19.02 3.79 6.87
C PRO A 198 17.85 2.80 6.99
N PHE A 199 17.88 1.70 6.22
CA PHE A 199 16.87 0.63 6.27
C PHE A 199 17.28 -0.58 7.10
N SER A 200 18.35 -0.46 7.88
CA SER A 200 18.76 -1.47 8.84
C SER A 200 17.69 -1.65 9.92
N VAL A 201 17.21 -2.89 10.12
CA VAL A 201 16.23 -3.24 11.17
C VAL A 201 16.69 -2.81 12.57
N TYR A 202 18.00 -2.64 12.78
CA TYR A 202 18.57 -2.16 14.03
C TYR A 202 18.37 -0.65 14.23
N LYS A 203 18.45 0.15 13.16
CA LYS A 203 18.45 1.62 13.20
C LYS A 203 17.08 2.25 12.93
N VAL A 204 16.16 1.51 12.28
CA VAL A 204 14.82 2.06 11.96
C VAL A 204 14.05 2.49 13.22
N PRO A 205 13.19 3.53 13.13
CA PRO A 205 12.36 3.97 14.24
C PRO A 205 11.45 2.88 14.81
N ASP A 206 11.10 2.99 16.10
CA ASP A 206 10.29 1.98 16.81
C ASP A 206 8.95 1.68 16.15
N HIS A 207 8.26 2.71 15.66
CA HIS A 207 6.96 2.54 14.99
C HIS A 207 7.07 1.75 13.68
N ILE A 208 8.19 1.89 12.95
CA ILE A 208 8.50 1.14 11.73
C ILE A 208 8.90 -0.29 12.07
N ALA A 209 9.75 -0.50 13.09
CA ALA A 209 10.09 -1.84 13.58
C ALA A 209 8.84 -2.64 13.98
N MET A 210 7.87 -1.97 14.61
CA MET A 210 6.57 -2.55 14.96
C MET A 210 5.70 -2.81 13.72
N GLY A 211 5.79 -1.98 12.68
CA GLY A 211 5.20 -2.21 11.37
C GLY A 211 5.75 -3.48 10.71
N LEU A 212 7.07 -3.59 10.59
CA LEU A 212 7.77 -4.78 10.09
C LEU A 212 7.39 -6.04 10.87
N GLY A 213 7.34 -5.95 12.21
CA GLY A 213 6.90 -7.05 13.05
C GLY A 213 5.49 -7.56 12.71
N ARG A 214 4.56 -6.66 12.36
CA ARG A 214 3.21 -7.03 11.92
C ARG A 214 3.21 -7.68 10.54
N ILE A 215 4.00 -7.17 9.60
CA ILE A 215 4.12 -7.71 8.24
C ILE A 215 4.70 -9.14 8.26
N CYS A 216 5.73 -9.37 9.08
CA CYS A 216 6.35 -10.69 9.25
C CYS A 216 5.55 -11.65 10.16
N ASN A 217 4.34 -11.26 10.61
CA ASN A 217 3.49 -12.03 11.53
C ASN A 217 4.18 -12.44 12.85
N VAL A 218 5.20 -11.67 13.23
CA VAL A 218 5.97 -11.81 14.47
C VAL A 218 5.28 -11.06 15.62
N PHE A 219 4.61 -9.95 15.29
CA PHE A 219 3.80 -9.19 16.21
C PHE A 219 2.51 -9.95 16.55
N LYS A 220 2.14 -9.94 17.83
CA LYS A 220 0.96 -10.61 18.39
C LYS A 220 0.09 -9.59 19.09
N TRP A 221 -1.19 -9.92 19.29
CA TRP A 221 -2.16 -8.98 19.86
C TRP A 221 -1.73 -8.43 21.23
N TYR A 222 -1.14 -9.27 22.10
CA TYR A 222 -0.70 -8.87 23.44
C TYR A 222 0.48 -7.89 23.42
N HIS A 223 1.22 -7.77 22.31
CA HIS A 223 2.26 -6.76 22.17
C HIS A 223 1.72 -5.34 22.06
N SER A 224 0.44 -5.18 21.72
CA SER A 224 -0.23 -3.87 21.76
C SER A 224 -0.57 -3.40 23.18
N LEU A 225 -0.47 -4.28 24.18
CA LEU A 225 -0.79 -3.95 25.58
C LEU A 225 0.39 -3.28 26.31
N PHE A 226 1.60 -3.37 25.76
CA PHE A 226 2.80 -2.84 26.38
C PHE A 226 3.31 -1.60 25.62
N PRO A 227 4.01 -0.68 26.31
CA PRO A 227 4.64 0.47 25.66
C PRO A 227 5.56 0.07 24.51
N ALA A 228 5.50 0.82 23.40
CA ALA A 228 6.26 0.50 22.19
C ALA A 228 7.77 0.43 22.43
N ALA A 229 8.32 1.31 23.28
CA ALA A 229 9.74 1.36 23.61
C ALA A 229 10.27 0.05 24.22
N LEU A 230 9.46 -0.64 25.04
CA LEU A 230 9.85 -1.93 25.64
C LEU A 230 9.76 -3.08 24.64
N VAL A 231 8.77 -3.01 23.74
CA VAL A 231 8.47 -4.10 22.80
C VAL A 231 9.36 -4.04 21.56
N ALA A 232 9.72 -2.85 21.10
CA ALA A 232 10.43 -2.64 19.84
C ALA A 232 11.77 -3.39 19.76
N PRO A 233 12.65 -3.41 20.79
CA PRO A 233 13.88 -4.20 20.78
C PRO A 233 13.63 -5.71 20.61
N LEU A 234 12.59 -6.25 21.25
CA LEU A 234 12.21 -7.67 21.12
C LEU A 234 11.69 -7.98 19.71
N ILE A 235 10.91 -7.08 19.14
CA ILE A 235 10.37 -7.23 17.77
C ILE A 235 11.51 -7.19 16.76
N ARG A 236 12.46 -6.26 16.87
CA ARG A 236 13.66 -6.21 16.01
C ARG A 236 14.38 -7.57 16.00
N ARG A 237 14.71 -8.10 17.18
CA ARG A 237 15.37 -9.42 17.31
C ARG A 237 14.58 -10.56 16.68
N ARG A 238 13.25 -10.53 16.78
CA ARG A 238 12.40 -11.57 16.17
C ARG A 238 12.25 -11.41 14.66
N VAL A 239 12.21 -10.19 14.14
CA VAL A 239 12.23 -9.89 12.70
C VAL A 239 13.54 -10.38 12.10
N ILE A 240 14.69 -10.09 12.72
CA ILE A 240 16.00 -10.59 12.28
C ILE A 240 16.04 -12.12 12.26
N ARG A 241 15.55 -12.78 13.33
CA ARG A 241 15.44 -14.25 13.35
C ARG A 241 14.51 -14.80 12.28
N HIS A 242 13.45 -14.07 11.92
CA HIS A 242 12.59 -14.47 10.81
C HIS A 242 13.34 -14.39 9.47
N TYR A 243 14.16 -13.36 9.27
CA TYR A 243 14.98 -13.23 8.07
C TYR A 243 16.01 -14.36 7.97
N GLN A 244 16.74 -14.64 9.06
CA GLN A 244 17.69 -15.76 9.08
C GLN A 244 17.02 -17.09 8.72
N ARG A 245 15.81 -17.35 9.25
CA ARG A 245 15.04 -18.55 8.88
C ARG A 245 14.68 -18.61 7.40
N ILE A 246 14.33 -17.48 6.77
CA ILE A 246 14.04 -17.44 5.34
C ILE A 246 15.30 -17.64 4.51
N ARG A 247 16.43 -17.05 4.92
CA ARG A 247 17.72 -17.27 4.26
C ARG A 247 18.15 -18.73 4.30
N GLU A 248 17.94 -19.39 5.43
CA GLU A 248 18.16 -20.84 5.55
C GLU A 248 17.19 -21.64 4.66
N ASP A 249 15.92 -21.24 4.58
CA ASP A 249 14.93 -21.86 3.69
C ASP A 249 15.31 -21.68 2.20
N ASP A 250 15.81 -20.51 1.80
CA ASP A 250 16.31 -20.22 0.45
C ASP A 250 17.50 -21.12 0.10
N ARG A 251 18.40 -21.36 1.07
CA ARG A 251 19.51 -22.30 0.90
C ARG A 251 19.01 -23.72 0.66
N MET A 252 18.01 -24.18 1.43
CA MET A 252 17.44 -25.52 1.28
C MET A 252 16.69 -25.68 -0.05
N LEU A 253 15.93 -24.66 -0.47
CA LEU A 253 15.23 -24.65 -1.77
C LEU A 253 16.22 -24.83 -2.93
N ARG A 254 17.41 -24.23 -2.84
CA ARG A 254 18.41 -24.37 -3.88
C ARG A 254 19.03 -25.77 -3.93
N LEU A 255 19.23 -26.39 -2.76
CA LEU A 255 19.78 -27.76 -2.68
C LEU A 255 18.80 -28.80 -3.22
N GLU A 256 17.50 -28.61 -2.99
CA GLU A 256 16.46 -29.55 -3.40
C GLU A 256 15.95 -29.30 -4.84
N GLY A 257 16.15 -28.08 -5.37
CA GLY A 257 15.61 -27.64 -6.66
C GLY A 257 14.15 -27.17 -6.56
N LEU A 258 13.74 -26.26 -7.47
CA LEU A 258 12.42 -25.62 -7.40
C LEU A 258 11.32 -26.36 -8.20
N ASP A 259 11.70 -27.21 -9.16
CA ASP A 259 10.77 -27.86 -10.09
C ASP A 259 9.83 -28.87 -9.41
N LEU A 260 10.27 -29.45 -8.30
CA LEU A 260 9.53 -30.49 -7.55
C LEU A 260 8.46 -29.93 -6.60
N LEU A 261 8.30 -28.60 -6.52
CA LEU A 261 7.35 -27.99 -5.60
C LEU A 261 5.90 -28.10 -6.11
N ASN A 262 5.01 -28.45 -5.19
CA ASN A 262 3.57 -28.42 -5.44
C ASN A 262 3.03 -26.97 -5.33
N MET A 263 1.82 -26.73 -5.88
CA MET A 263 1.16 -25.42 -5.84
C MET A 263 1.02 -24.88 -4.41
N GLU A 264 0.61 -25.71 -3.46
CA GLU A 264 0.48 -25.31 -2.04
C GLU A 264 1.82 -24.94 -1.41
N GLU A 265 2.89 -25.65 -1.78
CA GLU A 265 4.25 -25.39 -1.30
C GLU A 265 4.78 -24.07 -1.87
N LEU A 266 4.49 -23.78 -3.15
CA LEU A 266 4.82 -22.51 -3.80
C LEU A 266 4.06 -21.35 -3.17
N ILE A 267 2.75 -21.50 -2.95
CA ILE A 267 1.91 -20.52 -2.26
C ILE A 267 2.48 -20.22 -0.88
N LYS A 268 2.81 -21.26 -0.11
CA LYS A 268 3.37 -21.12 1.23
C LYS A 268 4.76 -20.49 1.22
N ALA A 269 5.63 -20.89 0.29
CA ALA A 269 6.98 -20.34 0.16
C ALA A 269 6.94 -18.84 -0.18
N ASN A 270 6.10 -18.44 -1.12
CA ASN A 270 5.90 -17.05 -1.50
C ASN A 270 5.27 -16.24 -0.35
N LYS A 271 4.23 -16.77 0.29
CA LYS A 271 3.56 -16.12 1.42
C LYS A 271 4.50 -15.87 2.61
N THR A 272 5.36 -16.84 2.94
CA THR A 272 6.36 -16.71 4.01
C THR A 272 7.36 -15.59 3.72
N ARG A 273 7.75 -15.40 2.46
CA ARG A 273 8.62 -14.31 1.99
C ARG A 273 7.90 -12.95 1.88
N GLY A 274 6.59 -12.94 2.15
CA GLY A 274 5.76 -11.75 2.00
C GLY A 274 5.52 -11.34 0.55
N MET A 275 5.74 -12.28 -0.38
CA MET A 275 5.48 -12.18 -1.82
C MET A 275 4.04 -12.54 -2.16
N ARG A 276 3.68 -12.35 -3.43
CA ARG A 276 2.36 -12.67 -3.97
C ARG A 276 2.16 -14.19 -4.07
N TRP A 277 0.93 -14.67 -3.85
CA TRP A 277 0.64 -16.11 -3.79
C TRP A 277 -0.67 -16.52 -4.50
N THR A 278 -1.39 -15.61 -5.14
CA THR A 278 -2.71 -15.88 -5.77
C THR A 278 -2.64 -16.21 -7.26
N GLU A 279 -1.44 -16.24 -7.83
CA GLU A 279 -1.19 -16.35 -9.27
C GLU A 279 -1.18 -17.82 -9.74
N THR A 280 -0.89 -18.05 -11.02
CA THR A 280 -0.68 -19.40 -11.59
C THR A 280 0.58 -20.06 -11.04
N LYS A 281 0.67 -21.40 -11.13
CA LYS A 281 1.84 -22.15 -10.65
C LYS A 281 3.14 -21.65 -11.27
N ASP A 282 3.17 -21.47 -12.59
CA ASP A 282 4.38 -21.11 -13.33
C ASP A 282 4.88 -19.71 -12.99
N THR A 283 3.96 -18.77 -12.78
CA THR A 283 4.32 -17.40 -12.38
C THR A 283 4.88 -17.35 -10.96
N LEU A 284 4.29 -18.11 -10.02
CA LEU A 284 4.82 -18.26 -8.66
C LEU A 284 6.18 -18.94 -8.61
N LEU A 285 6.42 -19.88 -9.53
CA LEU A 285 7.69 -20.58 -9.67
C LEU A 285 8.76 -19.60 -10.17
N VAL A 286 8.52 -18.89 -11.27
CA VAL A 286 9.45 -17.87 -11.82
C VAL A 286 9.74 -16.78 -10.79
N GLN A 287 8.72 -16.35 -10.02
CA GLN A 287 8.90 -15.39 -8.94
C GLN A 287 9.82 -15.93 -7.84
N LEU A 288 9.63 -17.17 -7.40
CA LEU A 288 10.43 -17.78 -6.35
C LEU A 288 11.87 -18.07 -6.82
N GLU A 289 12.05 -18.53 -8.05
CA GLU A 289 13.36 -18.68 -8.67
C GLU A 289 14.13 -17.37 -8.70
N TRP A 290 13.45 -16.29 -9.13
CA TRP A 290 14.07 -14.98 -9.15
C TRP A 290 14.47 -14.53 -7.75
N TRP A 291 13.59 -14.66 -6.76
CA TRP A 291 13.91 -14.36 -5.36
C TRP A 291 15.16 -15.12 -4.88
N VAL A 292 15.20 -16.44 -5.11
CA VAL A 292 16.31 -17.30 -4.65
C VAL A 292 17.62 -16.97 -5.38
N ALA A 293 17.54 -16.54 -6.64
CA ALA A 293 18.69 -16.08 -7.41
C ALA A 293 19.24 -14.75 -6.86
N VAL A 294 18.38 -13.76 -6.61
CA VAL A 294 18.82 -12.47 -6.02
C VAL A 294 19.32 -12.66 -4.59
N ALA A 295 18.68 -13.53 -3.80
CA ALA A 295 19.10 -13.85 -2.43
C ALA A 295 20.47 -14.53 -2.36
N TYR A 296 20.96 -15.09 -3.46
CA TYR A 296 22.30 -15.67 -3.52
C TYR A 296 23.40 -14.62 -3.66
N ASP A 297 23.08 -13.48 -4.26
CA ASP A 297 24.07 -12.51 -4.68
C ASP A 297 24.82 -11.96 -3.45
N PRO A 298 26.15 -12.12 -3.37
CA PRO A 298 26.92 -11.65 -2.23
C PRO A 298 26.89 -10.13 -2.09
N ASN A 299 26.63 -9.40 -3.19
CA ASN A 299 26.60 -7.94 -3.21
C ASN A 299 25.26 -7.36 -2.75
N VAL A 300 24.24 -8.19 -2.54
CA VAL A 300 22.92 -7.75 -2.12
C VAL A 300 22.70 -8.16 -0.67
N PRO A 301 22.61 -7.20 0.27
CA PRO A 301 22.22 -7.52 1.64
C PRO A 301 20.86 -8.23 1.67
N PHE A 302 20.76 -9.33 2.41
CA PHE A 302 19.53 -10.12 2.44
C PHE A 302 18.31 -9.32 2.95
N ASN A 303 18.54 -8.27 3.73
CA ASN A 303 17.48 -7.37 4.19
C ASN A 303 16.78 -6.65 3.02
N THR A 304 17.49 -6.31 1.94
CA THR A 304 16.99 -5.58 0.76
C THR A 304 15.74 -6.21 0.17
N LEU A 305 15.75 -7.54 0.04
CA LEU A 305 14.66 -8.29 -0.59
C LEU A 305 13.33 -8.16 0.16
N PHE A 306 13.36 -7.99 1.48
CA PHE A 306 12.13 -7.85 2.27
C PHE A 306 11.43 -6.52 2.09
N TRP A 307 12.21 -5.46 1.85
CA TRP A 307 11.71 -4.11 1.66
C TRP A 307 11.11 -3.94 0.26
N ILE A 308 11.84 -4.40 -0.76
CA ILE A 308 11.55 -4.13 -2.18
C ILE A 308 10.63 -5.19 -2.79
N LYS A 309 10.80 -6.45 -2.37
CA LYS A 309 10.07 -7.62 -2.88
C LYS A 309 10.01 -7.63 -4.42
N PRO A 310 11.17 -7.74 -5.07
CA PRO A 310 11.29 -7.55 -6.51
C PRO A 310 10.44 -8.56 -7.27
N THR A 311 9.79 -8.09 -8.34
CA THR A 311 9.01 -8.92 -9.27
C THR A 311 9.63 -8.87 -10.66
N ARG A 312 9.63 -10.01 -11.36
CA ARG A 312 10.22 -10.16 -12.69
C ARG A 312 9.24 -9.87 -13.84
N TYR A 313 7.94 -9.85 -13.58
CA TYR A 313 6.91 -9.56 -14.57
C TYR A 313 6.13 -8.31 -14.19
N ASN A 314 5.53 -7.62 -15.17
CA ASN A 314 4.70 -6.44 -14.90
C ASN A 314 3.34 -6.85 -14.34
N LEU A 315 3.02 -6.32 -13.16
CA LEU A 315 1.87 -6.76 -12.38
C LEU A 315 0.53 -6.22 -12.94
N ARG A 316 0.56 -5.18 -13.78
CA ARG A 316 -0.63 -4.53 -14.35
C ARG A 316 -1.57 -5.50 -15.07
N LYS A 317 -1.02 -6.49 -15.76
CA LYS A 317 -1.81 -7.49 -16.52
C LYS A 317 -2.52 -8.49 -15.60
N SER A 318 -1.87 -8.95 -14.53
CA SER A 318 -2.50 -9.92 -13.61
C SER A 318 -3.55 -9.27 -12.69
N MET A 319 -3.32 -8.04 -12.25
CA MET A 319 -4.23 -7.33 -11.34
C MET A 319 -5.65 -7.17 -11.90
N ASN A 320 -5.79 -7.01 -13.22
CA ASN A 320 -7.09 -6.87 -13.87
C ASN A 320 -7.98 -8.12 -13.75
N SER A 321 -7.40 -9.30 -13.48
CA SER A 321 -8.14 -10.55 -13.37
C SER A 321 -8.78 -10.79 -11.99
N LEU A 322 -8.45 -9.97 -10.98
CA LEU A 322 -8.82 -10.23 -9.58
C LEU A 322 -9.93 -9.29 -9.06
N PRO A 323 -10.82 -9.77 -8.16
CA PRO A 323 -11.79 -8.93 -7.46
C PRO A 323 -11.14 -7.73 -6.76
N VAL A 324 -11.85 -6.58 -6.68
CA VAL A 324 -11.35 -5.31 -6.10
C VAL A 324 -10.76 -5.49 -4.69
N GLU A 325 -11.39 -6.30 -3.85
CA GLU A 325 -10.93 -6.55 -2.48
C GLU A 325 -9.63 -7.36 -2.43
N GLN A 326 -9.48 -8.33 -3.34
CA GLN A 326 -8.27 -9.14 -3.48
C GLN A 326 -7.14 -8.32 -4.12
N ARG A 327 -7.45 -7.41 -5.05
CA ARG A 327 -6.50 -6.41 -5.56
C ARG A 327 -5.91 -5.58 -4.41
N ARG A 328 -6.77 -4.97 -3.58
CA ARG A 328 -6.34 -4.18 -2.41
C ARG A 328 -5.42 -4.96 -1.45
N GLN A 329 -5.61 -6.28 -1.34
CA GLN A 329 -4.80 -7.16 -0.48
C GLN A 329 -3.44 -7.52 -1.08
N LEU A 330 -3.33 -7.58 -2.42
CA LEU A 330 -2.09 -7.90 -3.15
C LEU A 330 -1.18 -6.70 -3.38
N LEU A 331 -1.76 -5.49 -3.28
CA LEU A 331 -1.15 -4.20 -3.58
C LEU A 331 -0.41 -3.57 -2.40
N GLY A 332 0.10 -4.35 -1.45
CA GLY A 332 0.80 -3.85 -0.25
C GLY A 332 2.14 -3.13 -0.49
N ILE A 333 2.41 -2.73 -1.73
CA ILE A 333 3.47 -1.84 -2.21
C ILE A 333 2.94 -0.93 -3.37
N GLN A 334 1.78 -1.20 -3.98
CA GLN A 334 1.42 -0.78 -5.35
C GLN A 334 0.19 0.12 -5.52
N ASN A 335 -0.63 0.30 -4.48
CA ASN A 335 -1.50 1.46 -4.40
C ASN A 335 -0.97 2.32 -3.26
N LEU A 336 0.00 3.14 -3.64
CA LEU A 336 0.50 4.25 -2.87
C LEU A 336 -0.68 5.15 -2.44
N PRO A 337 -0.65 5.76 -1.25
CA PRO A 337 -1.48 6.93 -1.00
C PRO A 337 -1.37 7.91 -2.18
N GLU A 338 -2.47 8.53 -2.60
CA GLU A 338 -2.45 9.49 -3.73
C GLU A 338 -1.38 10.57 -3.53
N SER A 339 -1.15 10.98 -2.28
CA SER A 339 -0.08 11.89 -1.87
C SER A 339 1.33 11.39 -2.23
N PHE A 340 1.58 10.09 -2.16
CA PHE A 340 2.90 9.54 -2.50
C PHE A 340 3.05 9.25 -3.99
N ARG A 341 1.94 8.91 -4.67
CA ARG A 341 1.93 8.82 -6.13
C ARG A 341 2.24 10.19 -6.75
N SER A 342 1.63 11.26 -6.24
CA SER A 342 1.92 12.63 -6.68
C SER A 342 3.35 13.05 -6.34
N SER A 343 3.88 12.73 -5.15
CA SER A 343 5.28 13.03 -4.81
C SER A 343 6.28 12.28 -5.69
N LEU A 344 6.08 10.98 -5.95
CA LEU A 344 6.94 10.22 -6.86
C LEU A 344 6.81 10.66 -8.31
N GLU A 345 5.59 10.98 -8.76
CA GLU A 345 5.35 11.52 -10.11
C GLU A 345 6.01 12.89 -10.26
N ALA A 346 5.96 13.74 -9.23
CA ALA A 346 6.67 15.01 -9.22
C ALA A 346 8.19 14.82 -9.28
N ILE A 347 8.73 13.85 -8.54
CA ILE A 347 10.17 13.58 -8.49
C ILE A 347 10.68 12.93 -9.76
N CYS A 348 9.94 11.98 -10.34
CA CYS A 348 10.31 11.44 -11.64
C CYS A 348 10.11 12.46 -12.76
N ALA A 349 9.14 13.37 -12.66
CA ALA A 349 9.02 14.47 -13.60
C ALA A 349 10.22 15.43 -13.48
N THR A 350 10.69 15.75 -12.27
CA THR A 350 11.91 16.55 -12.11
C THR A 350 13.13 15.79 -12.63
N VAL A 351 13.27 14.49 -12.37
CA VAL A 351 14.37 13.67 -12.88
C VAL A 351 14.33 13.48 -14.40
N ASP A 352 13.17 13.30 -15.01
CA ASP A 352 13.01 13.22 -16.46
C ASP A 352 13.28 14.59 -17.12
N THR A 353 12.99 15.69 -16.42
CA THR A 353 13.45 17.01 -16.87
C THR A 353 14.96 17.19 -16.73
N VAL A 354 15.56 16.71 -15.64
CA VAL A 354 17.01 16.80 -15.38
C VAL A 354 17.81 15.90 -16.34
N THR A 355 17.36 14.68 -16.60
CA THR A 355 18.01 13.75 -17.56
C THR A 355 17.83 14.19 -19.02
N LYS A 356 16.72 14.86 -19.36
CA LYS A 356 16.59 15.58 -20.66
C LYS A 356 17.53 16.79 -20.74
N ILE A 357 17.86 17.41 -19.61
CA ILE A 357 18.81 18.51 -19.52
C ILE A 357 20.26 17.99 -19.51
N GLU A 358 20.55 16.79 -19.00
CA GLU A 358 21.91 16.21 -19.06
C GLU A 358 22.37 15.84 -20.49
N GLY A 359 21.44 15.75 -21.45
CA GLY A 359 21.74 15.68 -22.88
C GLY A 359 22.16 17.02 -23.51
N GLU A 360 21.94 18.15 -22.83
CA GLU A 360 22.27 19.50 -23.29
C GLU A 360 23.01 20.24 -22.18
N ARG A 361 24.34 20.34 -22.29
CA ARG A 361 25.21 21.07 -21.36
C ARG A 361 24.89 22.57 -21.32
N GLU A 362 23.78 22.98 -20.74
CA GLU A 362 23.49 24.39 -20.43
C GLU A 362 22.77 24.59 -19.08
N SER A 363 23.60 24.95 -18.10
CA SER A 363 23.40 25.58 -16.77
C SER A 363 22.30 25.09 -15.82
N ALA A 364 22.76 24.66 -14.64
CA ALA A 364 21.97 24.32 -13.45
C ALA A 364 20.96 25.41 -13.02
N ASP A 365 21.15 26.65 -13.46
CA ASP A 365 20.27 27.79 -13.17
C ASP A 365 18.85 27.64 -13.76
N LYS A 366 18.72 26.98 -14.92
CA LYS A 366 17.40 26.73 -15.55
C LYS A 366 16.58 25.66 -14.80
N ILE A 367 17.24 24.75 -14.08
CA ILE A 367 16.59 23.69 -13.29
C ILE A 367 16.01 24.29 -11.99
N VAL A 368 16.71 25.23 -11.37
CA VAL A 368 16.26 25.95 -10.18
C VAL A 368 15.00 26.79 -10.51
N GLN A 369 14.95 27.44 -11.67
CA GLN A 369 13.78 28.22 -12.09
C GLN A 369 12.51 27.36 -12.29
N ARG A 370 12.61 26.17 -12.88
CA ARG A 370 11.44 25.29 -13.08
C ARG A 370 10.91 24.65 -11.79
N ILE A 371 11.77 24.41 -10.80
CA ILE A 371 11.34 23.88 -9.49
C ILE A 371 10.55 24.95 -8.72
N VAL A 372 10.95 26.22 -8.85
CA VAL A 372 10.20 27.37 -8.29
C VAL A 372 8.82 27.48 -8.93
N GLU A 373 8.72 27.39 -10.26
CA GLU A 373 7.44 27.43 -10.98
C GLU A 373 6.49 26.26 -10.61
N ILE A 374 7.03 25.06 -10.38
CA ILE A 374 6.25 23.88 -9.97
C ILE A 374 5.74 24.05 -8.53
N MET A 375 6.54 24.63 -7.62
CA MET A 375 6.09 24.96 -6.27
C MET A 375 4.97 26.01 -6.26
N ASP A 376 5.03 26.99 -7.16
CA ASP A 376 3.99 28.01 -7.32
C ASP A 376 2.67 27.43 -7.87
N SER A 377 2.76 26.41 -8.73
CA SER A 377 1.58 25.71 -9.27
C SER A 377 0.86 24.82 -8.25
N ALA A 378 1.59 24.23 -7.30
CA ALA A 378 1.04 23.34 -6.28
C ALA A 378 0.22 24.10 -5.21
N ASN A 379 0.50 25.38 -5.02
CA ASN A 379 -0.22 26.22 -4.07
C ASN A 379 -1.66 26.51 -4.50
N GLN A 380 -2.02 26.36 -5.79
CA GLN A 380 -3.29 26.84 -6.37
C GLN A 380 -4.57 26.09 -5.98
N THR A 381 -4.50 24.95 -5.29
CA THR A 381 -5.72 24.17 -4.94
C THR A 381 -6.24 24.43 -3.51
N GLY A 382 -5.52 25.21 -2.69
CA GLY A 382 -5.97 25.70 -1.36
C GLY A 382 -6.39 27.18 -1.34
N ILE A 383 -6.34 27.88 -2.47
CA ILE A 383 -6.34 29.36 -2.55
C ILE A 383 -7.76 29.98 -2.50
N ASP A 384 -8.80 29.26 -2.90
CA ASP A 384 -10.13 29.86 -3.15
C ASP A 384 -10.91 30.36 -1.91
N MET A 385 -10.52 29.95 -0.69
CA MET A 385 -11.06 30.55 0.54
C MET A 385 -10.20 31.70 1.07
N SER A 386 -8.87 31.61 0.94
CA SER A 386 -7.95 32.64 1.40
C SER A 386 -8.04 33.93 0.57
N LEU A 387 -8.15 33.81 -0.76
CA LEU A 387 -8.12 34.96 -1.69
C LEU A 387 -9.30 35.94 -1.49
N LYS A 388 -10.38 35.48 -0.86
CA LYS A 388 -11.58 36.28 -0.56
C LYS A 388 -11.35 37.26 0.59
N ASP A 389 -10.71 36.81 1.66
CA ASP A 389 -10.38 37.65 2.81
C ASP A 389 -9.31 38.70 2.43
N ILE A 390 -8.42 38.33 1.51
CA ILE A 390 -7.37 39.19 0.97
C ILE A 390 -7.96 40.31 0.10
N GLN A 391 -8.90 40.01 -0.79
CA GLN A 391 -9.58 41.03 -1.61
C GLN A 391 -10.29 42.09 -0.76
N ALA A 392 -10.88 41.68 0.36
CA ALA A 392 -11.53 42.60 1.30
C ALA A 392 -10.51 43.51 2.01
N ALA A 393 -9.41 42.95 2.53
CA ALA A 393 -8.38 43.71 3.23
C ALA A 393 -7.65 44.71 2.32
N VAL A 394 -7.24 44.27 1.12
CA VAL A 394 -6.55 45.13 0.14
C VAL A 394 -7.49 46.18 -0.46
N GLY A 395 -8.74 45.80 -0.74
CA GLY A 395 -9.77 46.74 -1.21
C GLY A 395 -10.12 47.83 -0.19
N ALA A 396 -10.04 47.54 1.11
CA ALA A 396 -10.25 48.51 2.17
C ALA A 396 -9.08 49.52 2.31
N TYR A 397 -7.85 49.07 2.05
CA TYR A 397 -6.66 49.92 2.14
C TYR A 397 -6.46 50.82 0.91
N LEU A 398 -6.74 50.33 -0.31
CA LEU A 398 -6.56 51.07 -1.57
C LEU A 398 -7.65 52.13 -1.80
N THR A 399 -7.64 53.20 -0.99
CA THR A 399 -8.45 54.42 -1.16
C THR A 399 -7.61 55.53 -1.80
N GLU A 400 -8.26 56.53 -2.40
CA GLU A 400 -7.56 57.64 -3.06
C GLU A 400 -6.60 58.37 -2.10
N GLU A 401 -7.04 58.63 -0.87
CA GLU A 401 -6.23 59.27 0.17
C GLU A 401 -4.99 58.44 0.55
N ASN A 402 -5.15 57.13 0.72
CA ASN A 402 -4.05 56.23 1.08
C ASN A 402 -3.06 56.02 -0.07
N ILE A 403 -3.53 56.04 -1.31
CA ILE A 403 -2.66 55.89 -2.49
C ILE A 403 -1.78 57.14 -2.67
N VAL A 404 -2.34 58.34 -2.47
CA VAL A 404 -1.56 59.59 -2.55
C VAL A 404 -0.46 59.61 -1.49
N THR A 405 -0.79 59.27 -0.24
CA THR A 405 0.19 59.22 0.86
C THR A 405 1.25 58.14 0.65
N MET A 406 0.88 56.97 0.13
CA MET A 406 1.81 55.90 -0.25
C MET A 406 2.80 56.36 -1.33
N PHE A 407 2.34 57.03 -2.38
CA PHE A 407 3.22 57.49 -3.46
C PHE A 407 4.20 58.59 -3.02
N VAL A 408 3.79 59.47 -2.11
CA VAL A 408 4.70 60.48 -1.53
C VAL A 408 5.83 59.78 -0.77
N LYS A 409 5.50 58.81 0.11
CA LYS A 409 6.50 58.07 0.90
C LYS A 409 7.39 57.17 0.05
N LEU A 410 6.86 56.55 -1.00
CA LEU A 410 7.66 55.73 -1.92
C LEU A 410 8.63 56.58 -2.76
N LYS A 411 8.28 57.85 -3.03
CA LYS A 411 9.17 58.79 -3.75
C LYS A 411 10.22 59.45 -2.85
N GLU A 412 9.99 59.58 -1.55
CA GLU A 412 11.00 60.10 -0.61
C GLU A 412 12.28 59.25 -0.58
N HIS A 413 12.17 57.96 -0.90
CA HIS A 413 13.28 57.01 -0.91
C HIS A 413 13.91 56.78 -2.30
N LYS A 414 13.50 57.51 -3.35
CA LYS A 414 13.98 57.34 -4.73
C LYS A 414 14.44 58.67 -5.37
N LEU A 415 15.38 58.62 -6.31
CA LEU A 415 15.85 59.80 -7.06
C LEU A 415 14.74 60.35 -7.98
N GLU A 416 14.72 61.66 -8.26
CA GLU A 416 13.59 62.39 -8.88
C GLU A 416 13.07 61.82 -10.23
N GLU A 417 13.85 61.00 -10.93
CA GLU A 417 13.51 60.42 -12.24
C GLU A 417 13.06 58.95 -12.20
N GLU A 418 13.03 58.28 -11.04
CA GLU A 418 12.71 56.86 -10.95
C GLU A 418 11.18 56.61 -10.82
N LEU A 419 10.64 55.76 -11.70
CA LEU A 419 9.22 55.40 -11.72
C LEU A 419 8.89 54.39 -10.61
N VAL A 420 7.73 54.56 -9.96
CA VAL A 420 7.24 53.63 -8.93
C VAL A 420 6.86 52.32 -9.60
N LEU A 421 7.50 51.22 -9.18
CA LEU A 421 7.26 49.89 -9.73
C LEU A 421 6.15 49.18 -8.97
N VAL A 422 5.50 48.25 -9.65
CA VAL A 422 4.49 47.37 -9.03
C VAL A 422 5.06 46.59 -7.84
N SER A 423 6.36 46.23 -7.86
CA SER A 423 7.02 45.53 -6.75
C SER A 423 7.06 46.36 -5.47
N ASP A 424 7.43 47.63 -5.57
CA ASP A 424 7.47 48.55 -4.43
C ASP A 424 6.07 48.69 -3.78
N VAL A 425 5.05 48.76 -4.63
CA VAL A 425 3.65 48.89 -4.17
C VAL A 425 3.16 47.60 -3.53
N ILE A 426 3.49 46.43 -4.07
CA ILE A 426 3.12 45.13 -3.50
C ILE A 426 3.75 44.95 -2.11
N GLU A 427 5.02 45.32 -1.95
CA GLU A 427 5.72 45.23 -0.66
C GLU A 427 5.09 46.17 0.38
N TRP A 428 4.80 47.42 -0.02
CA TRP A 428 4.14 48.40 0.84
C TRP A 428 2.73 47.96 1.26
N VAL A 429 1.90 47.55 0.31
CA VAL A 429 0.52 47.11 0.56
C VAL A 429 0.51 45.82 1.38
N GLY A 430 1.46 44.91 1.17
CA GLY A 430 1.64 43.71 1.99
C GLY A 430 1.88 44.06 3.46
N HIS A 431 2.83 44.97 3.72
CA HIS A 431 3.12 45.44 5.07
C HIS A 431 1.88 46.03 5.77
N GLU A 432 1.19 46.95 5.09
CA GLU A 432 0.07 47.72 5.65
C GLU A 432 -1.21 46.90 5.83
N THR A 433 -1.43 45.90 4.97
CA THR A 433 -2.59 45.00 5.08
C THR A 433 -2.31 43.73 5.89
N HIS A 434 -1.09 43.61 6.45
CA HIS A 434 -0.60 42.41 7.16
C HIS A 434 -0.71 41.12 6.36
N ASN A 435 -0.52 41.22 5.04
CA ASN A 435 -0.52 40.10 4.12
C ASN A 435 0.88 39.89 3.54
N SER A 436 1.25 38.65 3.24
CA SER A 436 2.54 38.41 2.58
C SER A 436 2.58 39.08 1.20
N SER A 437 3.74 39.61 0.80
CA SER A 437 3.94 40.23 -0.52
C SER A 437 3.60 39.28 -1.67
N HIS A 438 3.88 37.98 -1.51
CA HIS A 438 3.49 36.94 -2.46
C HIS A 438 1.97 36.86 -2.66
N VAL A 439 1.21 37.00 -1.57
CA VAL A 439 -0.25 36.96 -1.59
C VAL A 439 -0.83 38.21 -2.26
N VAL A 440 -0.28 39.39 -1.96
CA VAL A 440 -0.69 40.63 -2.64
C VAL A 440 -0.28 40.60 -4.12
N SER A 441 0.86 40.00 -4.47
CA SER A 441 1.26 39.77 -5.85
C SER A 441 0.24 38.93 -6.60
N THR A 442 -0.21 37.80 -6.03
CA THR A 442 -1.24 36.97 -6.68
C THR A 442 -2.56 37.69 -6.90
N LEU A 443 -2.90 38.67 -6.06
CA LEU A 443 -4.07 39.53 -6.29
C LEU A 443 -3.83 40.51 -7.45
N PHE A 444 -2.66 41.13 -7.53
CA PHE A 444 -2.29 42.05 -8.61
C PHE A 444 -2.11 41.33 -9.96
N ASP A 445 -1.62 40.09 -9.93
CA ASP A 445 -1.56 39.17 -11.08
C ASP A 445 -2.96 38.93 -11.66
N ALA A 446 -3.97 38.78 -10.79
CA ALA A 446 -5.38 38.62 -11.22
C ALA A 446 -5.96 39.86 -11.92
N PHE A 447 -5.29 41.01 -11.84
CA PHE A 447 -5.64 42.23 -12.56
C PHE A 447 -4.68 42.55 -13.72
N ASP A 448 -3.91 41.56 -14.19
CA ASP A 448 -2.92 41.65 -15.28
C ASP A 448 -1.69 42.54 -14.97
N TYR A 449 -1.51 42.93 -13.70
CA TYR A 449 -0.35 43.69 -13.21
C TYR A 449 0.72 42.76 -12.63
N GLY A 450 0.98 41.66 -13.31
CA GLY A 450 1.90 40.64 -12.81
C GLY A 450 3.38 40.94 -12.99
N ALA A 451 4.15 40.40 -12.04
CA ALA A 451 5.61 40.45 -11.91
C ALA A 451 6.23 41.86 -11.91
N GLY A 452 5.94 42.64 -10.86
CA GLY A 452 6.83 43.59 -10.14
C GLY A 452 7.64 44.68 -10.87
N SER A 453 7.75 44.66 -12.20
CA SER A 453 8.71 45.44 -12.99
C SER A 453 8.04 46.47 -13.91
N LYS A 454 6.70 46.46 -13.99
CA LYS A 454 5.95 47.49 -14.70
C LYS A 454 5.83 48.75 -13.83
N PRO A 455 5.94 49.96 -14.40
CA PRO A 455 5.61 51.18 -13.69
C PRO A 455 4.09 51.24 -13.48
N ILE A 456 3.65 51.67 -12.29
CA ILE A 456 2.24 51.75 -11.93
C ILE A 456 1.83 53.19 -11.61
N THR A 457 0.69 53.61 -12.16
CA THR A 457 0.12 54.94 -11.92
C THR A 457 -0.90 54.88 -10.78
N GLN A 458 -1.14 56.02 -10.15
CA GLN A 458 -2.12 56.14 -9.05
C GLN A 458 -3.53 55.77 -9.50
N GLU A 459 -3.93 56.16 -10.71
CA GLU A 459 -5.25 55.87 -11.30
C GLU A 459 -5.52 54.37 -11.43
N VAL A 460 -4.49 53.60 -11.80
CA VAL A 460 -4.58 52.14 -11.91
C VAL A 460 -4.85 51.50 -10.54
N LEU A 461 -4.18 51.98 -9.49
CA LEU A 461 -4.36 51.46 -8.13
C LEU A 461 -5.73 51.79 -7.54
N VAL A 462 -6.25 52.98 -7.84
CA VAL A 462 -7.62 53.36 -7.48
C VAL A 462 -8.61 52.42 -8.17
N GLY A 463 -8.39 52.11 -9.45
CA GLY A 463 -9.20 51.16 -10.21
C GLY A 463 -9.15 49.73 -9.64
N ILE A 464 -7.98 49.26 -9.21
CA ILE A 464 -7.83 47.95 -8.56
C ILE A 464 -8.58 47.91 -7.22
N GLY A 465 -8.43 48.96 -6.41
CA GLY A 465 -9.14 49.10 -5.13
C GLY A 465 -10.66 49.08 -5.29
N ALA A 466 -11.18 49.81 -6.29
CA ALA A 466 -12.62 49.85 -6.58
C ALA A 466 -13.16 48.46 -6.99
N ARG A 467 -12.45 47.74 -7.87
CA ARG A 467 -12.83 46.39 -8.29
C ARG A 467 -12.81 45.37 -7.15
N CYS A 468 -11.85 45.46 -6.23
CA CYS A 468 -11.80 44.61 -5.04
C CYS A 468 -13.00 44.85 -4.11
N ARG A 469 -13.42 46.12 -3.94
CA ARG A 469 -14.61 46.48 -3.16
C ARG A 469 -15.91 46.00 -3.83
N GLU A 470 -16.03 46.15 -5.15
CA GLU A 470 -17.18 45.65 -5.91
C GLU A 470 -17.31 44.12 -5.87
N ALA A 471 -16.19 43.40 -5.99
CA ALA A 471 -16.16 41.94 -5.88
C ALA A 471 -16.61 41.46 -4.49
N THR A 472 -16.31 42.24 -3.44
CA THR A 472 -16.75 41.97 -2.08
C THR A 472 -18.25 42.24 -1.91
N GLN A 473 -18.78 43.32 -2.52
CA GLN A 473 -20.21 43.67 -2.45
C GLN A 473 -21.13 42.74 -3.25
N LYS A 474 -20.75 42.33 -4.47
CA LYS A 474 -21.54 41.38 -5.30
C LYS A 474 -21.76 40.03 -4.62
N ASN A 475 -20.88 39.66 -3.69
CA ASN A 475 -20.93 38.39 -2.98
C ASN A 475 -21.73 38.43 -1.67
N GLN A 476 -22.21 39.60 -1.23
CA GLN A 476 -23.12 39.74 -0.09
C GLN A 476 -24.61 39.63 -0.47
N LEU A 477 -24.96 39.66 -1.76
CA LEU A 477 -26.35 39.43 -2.19
C LEU A 477 -26.68 37.92 -2.16
N PRO A 478 -27.75 37.50 -1.43
CA PRO A 478 -28.16 36.11 -1.43
C PRO A 478 -28.63 35.68 -2.83
N ARG A 479 -28.09 34.57 -3.34
CA ARG A 479 -28.51 33.97 -4.63
C ARG A 479 -30.00 33.59 -4.56
N PRO A 480 -30.82 33.93 -5.56
CA PRO A 480 -32.22 33.53 -5.58
C PRO A 480 -32.34 32.01 -5.71
N LEU A 481 -33.20 31.42 -4.86
CA LEU A 481 -33.58 30.01 -4.90
C LEU A 481 -34.18 29.68 -6.27
N LYS A 482 -33.54 28.77 -7.02
CA LYS A 482 -34.10 28.25 -8.27
C LYS A 482 -35.33 27.40 -7.96
N ASP A 483 -36.49 27.89 -8.37
CA ASP A 483 -37.75 27.17 -8.40
C ASP A 483 -37.62 25.84 -9.16
N LYS A 484 -38.11 24.78 -8.52
CA LYS A 484 -38.51 23.54 -9.19
C LYS A 484 -39.84 23.81 -9.90
N SER A 485 -39.85 23.96 -11.22
CA SER A 485 -41.01 23.54 -12.03
C SER A 485 -40.68 23.46 -13.52
N ALA A 486 -41.35 22.48 -14.15
CA ALA A 486 -41.67 22.35 -15.57
C ALA A 486 -40.54 22.00 -16.56
N LYS A 487 -40.50 20.74 -17.00
CA LYS A 487 -41.29 20.28 -18.16
C LYS A 487 -41.23 18.75 -18.30
N GLU A 488 -42.45 18.19 -18.36
CA GLU A 488 -42.93 16.94 -18.99
C GLU A 488 -42.21 15.61 -18.76
#